data_AF-A0A6A7Y2T3-F1
#
_entry.id   AF-A0A6A7Y2T3-F1
#
_cell.length_a   1.000
_cell.length_b   1.000
_cell.length_c   1.000
_cell.angle_alpha   90.00
_cell.angle_beta   90.00
_cell.angle_gamma   90.00
#
_symmetry.space_group_name_H-M   'P 1'
#
loop_
_entity.id
_entity.type
_entity.pdbx_description
1 polymer ?
#
loop_
_entity_poly.entity_id
_entity_poly.type
_entity_poly.pdbx_seq_one_letter_code
_entity_poly.pdbx_strand_id
1 'polypeptide(L)'
;MTKRKLLTEFQPGRGYGENDWKAVESPELTDEELATARPFAEAFPEIAAKMRQRRGPARKPKKQHISIRLDTSVIEAFKSEGPGWQARINATLVDEVARRSAKARKKAD
;
A
#
# COMPACT_ATOMS: atom_id res chain seq x y z
N MET A 1 -11.37 4.16 -10.31
CA MET A 1 -10.36 5.17 -9.95
C MET A 1 -11.05 6.52 -9.92
N THR A 2 -11.15 7.17 -8.77
CA THR A 2 -11.83 8.46 -8.64
C THR A 2 -10.97 9.54 -9.29
N LYS A 3 -11.49 10.23 -10.32
CA LYS A 3 -10.81 11.38 -10.93
C LYS A 3 -10.65 12.46 -9.86
N ARG A 4 -9.41 12.74 -9.44
CA ARG A 4 -9.14 13.89 -8.55
C ARG A 4 -9.34 15.17 -9.36
N LYS A 5 -10.17 16.08 -8.85
CA LYS A 5 -10.34 17.42 -9.43
C LYS A 5 -9.06 18.21 -9.16
N LEU A 6 -8.43 18.73 -10.21
CA LEU A 6 -7.30 19.66 -10.07
C LEU A 6 -7.83 20.96 -9.44
N LEU A 7 -7.06 21.53 -8.53
CA LEU A 7 -7.37 22.86 -7.98
C LEU A 7 -6.82 23.91 -8.93
N THR A 8 -7.71 24.63 -9.59
CA THR A 8 -7.39 25.75 -10.48
C THR A 8 -7.33 27.09 -9.76
N GLU A 9 -7.76 27.15 -8.50
CA GLU A 9 -7.85 28.36 -7.68
C GLU A 9 -7.27 28.13 -6.29
N PHE A 10 -6.82 29.22 -5.64
CA PHE A 10 -6.33 29.21 -4.27
C PHE A 10 -7.37 28.60 -3.30
N GLN A 11 -6.91 27.73 -2.39
CA GLN A 11 -7.74 27.22 -1.30
C GLN A 11 -6.94 27.29 0.01
N PRO A 12 -7.49 27.93 1.06
CA PRO A 12 -6.81 28.07 2.34
C PRO A 12 -6.65 26.73 3.07
N GLY A 13 -5.79 26.70 4.11
CA GLY A 13 -5.60 25.53 4.98
C GLY A 13 -4.57 24.51 4.46
N ARG A 14 -3.72 24.87 3.50
CA ARG A 14 -2.69 23.98 2.91
C ARG A 14 -1.24 24.29 3.34
N GLY A 15 -1.06 25.20 4.29
CA GLY A 15 0.24 25.54 4.85
C GLY A 15 1.03 26.61 4.07
N TYR A 16 0.41 27.22 3.06
CA TYR A 16 0.92 28.39 2.31
C TYR A 16 -0.19 29.44 2.18
N GLY A 17 0.18 30.72 2.20
CA GLY A 17 -0.74 31.84 2.07
C GLY A 17 -1.13 32.13 0.61
N GLU A 18 -2.18 32.92 0.41
CA GLU A 18 -2.59 33.37 -0.92
C GLU A 18 -1.51 34.26 -1.55
N ASN A 19 -0.83 35.06 -0.74
CA ASN A 19 0.31 35.87 -1.17
C ASN A 19 1.47 35.00 -1.67
N ASP A 20 1.78 33.90 -0.98
CA ASP A 20 2.83 32.96 -1.40
C ASP A 20 2.46 32.27 -2.72
N TRP A 21 1.18 31.92 -2.90
CA TRP A 21 0.70 31.35 -4.16
C TRP A 21 0.84 32.36 -5.30
N LYS A 22 0.39 33.61 -5.11
CA LYS A 22 0.44 34.64 -6.14
C LYS A 22 1.85 35.12 -6.46
N ALA A 23 2.80 34.98 -5.52
CA ALA A 23 4.19 35.36 -5.71
C ALA A 23 4.97 34.38 -6.60
N VAL A 24 4.49 33.14 -6.77
CA VAL A 24 5.14 32.16 -7.64
C VAL A 24 4.65 32.34 -9.08
N GLU A 25 5.55 32.83 -9.93
CA GLU A 25 5.37 32.80 -11.37
C GLU A 25 5.85 31.45 -11.91
N SER A 26 4.94 30.66 -12.48
CA SER A 26 5.22 29.34 -13.03
C SER A 26 4.84 29.31 -14.51
N PRO A 27 5.71 29.84 -15.40
CA PRO A 27 5.46 29.75 -16.85
C PRO A 27 5.40 28.29 -17.31
N GLU A 28 4.71 28.06 -18.43
CA GLU A 28 4.70 26.75 -19.08
C GLU A 28 6.12 26.40 -19.55
N LEU A 29 6.52 25.14 -19.37
CA LEU A 29 7.81 24.67 -19.87
C LEU A 29 7.84 24.74 -21.40
N THR A 30 8.93 25.25 -21.96
CA THR A 30 9.17 25.20 -23.40
C THR A 30 9.58 23.78 -23.85
N ASP A 31 9.38 23.46 -25.13
CA ASP A 31 9.78 22.17 -25.69
C ASP A 31 11.30 21.92 -25.57
N GLU A 32 12.10 22.98 -25.66
CA GLU A 32 13.56 22.93 -25.51
C GLU A 32 13.96 22.60 -24.07
N GLU A 33 13.31 23.21 -23.08
CA GLU A 33 13.54 22.89 -21.66
C GLU A 33 13.12 21.46 -21.35
N LEU A 34 11.98 21.02 -21.88
CA LEU A 34 11.51 19.65 -21.71
C LEU A 34 12.45 18.62 -22.34
N ALA A 35 13.07 18.94 -23.49
CA ALA A 35 14.05 18.08 -24.15
C ALA A 35 15.31 17.85 -23.29
N THR A 36 15.65 18.79 -22.41
CA THR A 36 16.78 18.66 -21.47
C THR A 36 16.43 17.96 -20.15
N ALA A 37 15.16 17.59 -19.96
CA ALA A 37 14.71 16.94 -18.72
C ALA A 37 15.42 15.60 -18.50
N ARG A 38 15.88 15.38 -17.27
CA ARG A 38 16.52 14.12 -16.84
C ARG A 38 15.63 13.37 -15.87
N PRO A 39 15.68 12.02 -15.87
CA PRO A 39 15.00 11.22 -14.86
C PRO A 39 15.37 11.66 -13.44
N PHE A 40 14.38 11.70 -12.54
CA PHE A 40 14.59 12.09 -11.13
C PHE A 40 15.73 11.31 -10.45
N ALA A 41 15.86 10.02 -10.76
CA ALA A 41 16.90 9.17 -10.21
C ALA A 41 18.32 9.54 -10.66
N GLU A 42 18.46 10.18 -11.82
CA GLU A 42 19.74 10.68 -12.33
C GLU A 42 20.05 12.08 -11.79
N ALA A 43 19.03 12.93 -11.69
CA ALA A 43 19.17 14.28 -11.13
C ALA A 43 19.45 14.26 -9.61
N PHE A 44 18.87 13.29 -8.87
CA PHE A 44 18.99 13.19 -7.41
C PHE A 44 19.30 11.75 -6.95
N PRO A 45 20.51 11.25 -7.22
CA PRO A 45 20.86 9.84 -6.99
C PRO A 45 20.75 9.42 -5.52
N GLU A 46 21.18 10.26 -4.57
CA GLU A 46 21.14 9.94 -3.14
C GLU A 46 19.70 9.81 -2.59
N ILE A 47 18.81 10.72 -3.01
CA ILE A 47 17.41 10.72 -2.59
C ILE A 47 16.70 9.51 -3.21
N ALA A 48 16.94 9.26 -4.49
CA ALA A 48 16.39 8.10 -5.19
C ALA A 48 16.84 6.77 -4.55
N ALA A 49 18.10 6.68 -4.13
CA ALA A 49 18.62 5.52 -3.40
C ALA A 49 17.88 5.30 -2.07
N LYS A 50 17.69 6.36 -1.26
CA LYS A 50 16.94 6.30 0.01
C LYS A 50 15.46 5.90 -0.21
N MET A 51 14.81 6.40 -1.26
CA MET A 51 13.43 6.04 -1.59
C MET A 51 13.31 4.57 -2.02
N ARG A 52 14.29 4.06 -2.77
CA ARG A 52 14.34 2.65 -3.19
C ARG A 52 14.52 1.70 -1.99
N GLN A 53 15.34 2.08 -1.02
CA GLN A 53 15.53 1.30 0.22
C GLN A 53 14.25 1.17 1.05
N ARG A 54 13.37 2.18 1.04
CA ARG A 54 12.08 2.14 1.77
C ARG A 54 11.06 1.17 1.16
N ARG A 55 11.15 0.87 -0.13
CA ARG A 55 10.33 -0.14 -0.81
C ARG A 55 11.12 -1.45 -0.91
N GLY A 56 11.38 -2.07 0.24
CA GLY A 56 11.92 -3.42 0.26
C GLY A 56 10.96 -4.42 -0.42
N PRO A 57 11.47 -5.51 -1.05
CA PRO A 57 10.62 -6.60 -1.49
C PRO A 57 9.77 -7.07 -0.32
N ALA A 58 8.47 -7.30 -0.54
CA ALA A 58 7.55 -7.74 0.51
C ALA A 58 8.11 -9.00 1.19
N ARG A 59 8.76 -8.84 2.36
CA ARG A 59 9.53 -9.89 3.05
C ARG A 59 8.67 -11.04 3.56
N LYS A 60 7.35 -10.91 3.58
CA LYS A 60 6.44 -12.00 3.97
C LYS A 60 5.96 -12.73 2.71
N PRO A 61 5.90 -14.08 2.72
CA PRO A 61 5.24 -14.81 1.65
C PRO A 61 3.84 -14.20 1.46
N LYS A 62 3.55 -13.81 0.21
CA LYS A 62 2.28 -13.16 -0.11
C LYS A 62 1.16 -14.18 0.17
N LYS A 63 0.08 -13.73 0.83
CA LYS A 63 -1.15 -14.53 0.94
C LYS A 63 -1.57 -14.94 -0.46
N GLN A 64 -1.74 -16.23 -0.69
CA GLN A 64 -2.20 -16.73 -1.98
C GLN A 64 -3.72 -16.66 -2.02
N HIS A 65 -4.27 -16.00 -3.04
CA HIS A 65 -5.71 -16.02 -3.28
C HIS A 65 -6.05 -17.34 -3.98
N ILE A 66 -6.73 -18.23 -3.26
CA ILE A 66 -7.20 -19.51 -3.76
C ILE A 66 -8.71 -19.63 -3.54
N SER A 67 -9.39 -20.38 -4.41
CA SER A 67 -10.80 -20.73 -4.21
C SER A 67 -10.87 -21.96 -3.30
N ILE A 68 -11.43 -21.79 -2.11
CA ILE A 68 -11.72 -22.87 -1.17
C ILE A 68 -13.21 -22.91 -0.89
N ARG A 69 -13.76 -24.12 -0.69
CA ARG A 69 -15.13 -24.29 -0.20
C ARG A 69 -15.08 -24.43 1.32
N LEU A 70 -15.92 -23.67 2.01
CA LEU A 70 -16.09 -23.69 3.45
C LEU A 70 -17.57 -23.93 3.74
N ASP A 71 -17.86 -24.58 4.86
CA ASP A 71 -19.24 -24.79 5.29
C ASP A 71 -19.95 -23.46 5.54
N THR A 72 -21.25 -23.40 5.22
CA THR A 72 -22.07 -22.19 5.38
C THR A 72 -22.04 -21.67 6.81
N SER A 73 -22.12 -22.56 7.80
CA SER A 73 -22.09 -22.21 9.23
C SER A 73 -20.80 -21.49 9.63
N VAL A 74 -19.66 -21.90 9.07
CA VAL A 74 -18.36 -21.25 9.32
C VAL A 74 -18.34 -19.85 8.72
N ILE A 75 -18.83 -19.71 7.48
CA ILE A 75 -18.87 -18.40 6.80
C ILE A 75 -19.77 -17.43 7.56
N GLU A 76 -20.96 -17.87 7.98
CA GLU A 76 -21.92 -17.05 8.71
C GLU A 76 -21.38 -16.60 10.06
N ALA A 77 -20.78 -17.50 10.83
CA ALA A 77 -20.16 -17.19 12.11
C ALA A 77 -19.12 -16.06 11.99
N PHE A 78 -18.14 -16.21 11.09
CA PHE A 78 -17.09 -15.20 10.91
C PHE A 78 -17.65 -13.90 10.33
N LYS A 79 -18.58 -13.95 9.37
CA LYS A 79 -19.19 -12.74 8.79
C LYS A 79 -19.97 -11.92 9.84
N SER A 80 -20.61 -12.58 10.80
CA SER A 80 -21.36 -11.91 11.87
C SER A 80 -20.48 -10.98 12.74
N GLU A 81 -19.18 -11.26 12.81
CA GLU A 81 -18.18 -10.45 13.54
C GLU A 81 -17.81 -9.15 12.81
N GLY A 82 -18.39 -8.89 11.62
CA GLY A 82 -18.24 -7.63 10.89
C GLY A 82 -16.94 -7.53 10.06
N PRO A 83 -16.49 -6.30 9.75
CA PRO A 83 -15.31 -6.07 8.92
C PRO A 83 -14.06 -6.83 9.42
N GLY A 84 -13.28 -7.37 8.50
CA GLY A 84 -12.07 -8.14 8.82
C GLY A 84 -12.29 -9.64 9.09
N TRP A 85 -13.49 -10.16 8.90
CA TRP A 85 -13.79 -11.59 9.11
C TRP A 85 -12.89 -12.55 8.31
N GLN A 86 -12.50 -12.18 7.08
CA GLN A 86 -11.55 -12.96 6.27
C GLN A 86 -10.14 -13.03 6.91
N ALA A 87 -9.72 -11.99 7.63
CA ALA A 87 -8.46 -12.00 8.35
C ALA A 87 -8.55 -12.90 9.59
N ARG A 88 -9.69 -12.90 10.29
CA ARG A 88 -9.94 -13.73 11.47
C ARG A 88 -9.99 -15.22 11.13
N ILE A 89 -10.73 -15.61 10.09
CA ILE A 89 -10.75 -17.02 9.65
C ILE A 89 -9.36 -17.51 9.23
N ASN A 90 -8.56 -16.66 8.55
CA ASN A 90 -7.19 -17.00 8.22
C ASN A 90 -6.32 -17.20 9.48
N ALA A 91 -6.47 -16.37 10.52
CA ALA A 91 -5.74 -16.53 11.77
C ALA A 91 -6.08 -17.87 12.45
N THR A 92 -7.35 -18.24 12.50
CA THR A 92 -7.79 -19.54 13.03
C THR A 92 -7.15 -20.72 12.29
N LEU A 93 -7.09 -20.65 10.96
CA LEU A 93 -6.45 -21.69 10.15
C LEU A 93 -4.94 -21.79 10.41
N VAL A 94 -4.25 -20.66 10.61
CA VAL A 94 -2.82 -20.62 10.95
C VAL A 94 -2.58 -21.28 12.31
N ASP A 95 -3.38 -20.94 13.32
CA ASP A 95 -3.25 -21.51 14.67
C ASP A 95 -3.48 -23.03 14.65
N GLU A 96 -4.44 -23.51 13.86
CA GLU A 96 -4.70 -24.93 13.73
C GLU A 96 -3.54 -25.68 13.05
N VAL A 97 -2.96 -25.12 11.99
CA VAL A 97 -1.77 -25.69 11.34
C VAL A 97 -0.59 -25.74 12.33
N ALA A 98 -0.38 -24.69 13.12
CA ALA A 98 0.66 -24.65 14.14
C ALA A 98 0.45 -25.75 15.20
N ARG A 99 -0.78 -25.89 15.73
CA ARG A 99 -1.14 -26.94 16.70
C ARG A 99 -0.88 -28.35 16.16
N ARG A 100 -1.27 -28.62 14.90
CA ARG A 100 -1.03 -29.91 14.26
C ARG A 100 0.46 -30.20 14.11
N SER A 101 1.25 -29.21 13.71
CA SER A 101 2.70 -29.36 13.58
C SER A 101 3.40 -29.66 14.91
N ALA A 102 2.96 -29.01 16.01
CA ALA A 102 3.49 -29.26 17.34
C ALA A 102 3.16 -30.66 17.86
N LYS A 103 1.91 -31.13 17.65
CA LYS A 103 1.50 -32.49 18.01
C LYS A 103 2.28 -33.56 17.23
N ALA A 104 2.54 -33.31 15.95
CA ALA A 104 3.30 -34.23 15.11
C ALA A 104 4.75 -34.39 15.59
N ARG A 105 5.40 -33.30 15.99
CA ARG A 105 6.76 -33.34 16.56
C ARG A 105 6.82 -34.15 17.86
N LYS A 106 5.90 -33.91 18.79
CA LYS A 106 5.83 -34.62 20.07
C LYS A 106 5.59 -36.14 19.93
N LYS A 107 5.02 -36.60 18.82
CA LYS A 107 4.82 -38.03 18.54
C LYS A 107 6.07 -38.71 17.99
N ALA A 108 7.02 -37.93 17.46
CA ALA A 108 8.24 -38.43 16.85
C ALA A 108 9.42 -38.52 17.85
N ASP A 109 9.26 -37.95 19.04
CA ASP A 109 10.15 -38.08 20.21
C ASP A 109 9.60 -39.16 21.17
#